data_AF-A0A3C1BFW8-F1
#
_entry.id   AF-A0A3C1BFW8-F1
#
_cell.length_a   1.000
_cell.length_b   1.000
_cell.length_c   1.000
_cell.angle_alpha   90.00
_cell.angle_beta   90.00
_cell.angle_gamma   90.00
#
_symmetry.space_group_name_H-M   'P 1'
#
loop_
_entity.id
_entity.type
_entity.pdbx_description
1 polymer ?
#
loop_
_entity_poly.entity_id
_entity_poly.type
_entity_poly.pdbx_seq_one_letter_code
_entity_poly.pdbx_strand_id
1 'polypeptide(L)'
;MTHFSQCHAAFLEANYDDEMLDNGGYPYHLKRRIRGGQGHLSNKQALELFTAHRPPFMSHLLLSHLSKNNNDPQLVQEIFDACAAGVYVTVASRYKESAVYQIGAVNSMENQQHRIPASMVQQPSLF
;
A
#
# COMPACT_ATOMS: atom_id res chain seq x y z
N MET A 1 -13.91 9.95 -6.81
CA MET A 1 -13.11 10.37 -5.64
C MET A 1 -13.88 10.31 -4.32
N THR A 2 -15.21 10.47 -4.32
CA THR A 2 -16.04 10.45 -3.10
C THR A 2 -15.96 9.18 -2.26
N HIS A 3 -15.83 8.00 -2.88
CA HIS A 3 -15.81 6.73 -2.14
C HIS A 3 -14.53 6.53 -1.31
N PHE A 4 -13.35 6.91 -1.83
CA PHE A 4 -12.09 6.74 -1.10
C PHE A 4 -12.08 7.54 0.21
N SER A 5 -12.63 8.77 0.17
CA SER A 5 -12.79 9.63 1.35
C SER A 5 -13.82 9.15 2.37
N GLN A 6 -14.49 8.01 2.13
CA GLN A 6 -15.41 7.38 3.09
C GLN A 6 -14.81 6.12 3.73
N CYS A 7 -13.61 5.71 3.31
CA CYS A 7 -12.99 4.47 3.76
C CYS A 7 -12.22 4.64 5.07
N HIS A 8 -12.47 3.76 6.04
CA HIS A 8 -11.61 3.60 7.22
C HIS A 8 -10.33 2.82 6.89
N ALA A 9 -10.40 1.95 5.88
CA ALA A 9 -9.28 1.21 5.33
C ALA A 9 -9.47 1.02 3.82
N ALA A 10 -8.38 0.97 3.07
CA ALA A 10 -8.43 0.71 1.64
C ALA A 10 -7.24 -0.13 1.17
N PHE A 11 -7.49 -1.02 0.21
CA PHE A 11 -6.44 -1.49 -0.69
C PHE A 11 -6.29 -0.47 -1.82
N LEU A 12 -5.08 0.02 -2.02
CA LEU A 12 -4.77 0.99 -3.06
C LEU A 12 -3.76 0.37 -4.02
N GLU A 13 -4.05 0.44 -5.31
CA GLU A 13 -3.09 0.01 -6.32
C GLU A 13 -1.90 0.98 -6.36
N ALA A 14 -0.69 0.44 -6.27
CA ALA A 14 0.56 1.16 -6.48
C ALA A 14 1.43 0.27 -7.37
N ASN A 15 1.11 0.23 -8.65
CA ASN A 15 1.59 -0.84 -9.54
C ASN A 15 3.04 -0.64 -9.92
N TYR A 16 3.45 0.54 -10.34
CA TYR A 16 4.79 0.74 -10.87
C TYR A 16 5.42 2.05 -10.39
N ASP A 17 6.75 2.03 -10.28
CA ASP A 17 7.56 3.22 -10.25
C ASP A 17 7.83 3.70 -11.69
N ASP A 18 7.72 5.01 -11.90
CA ASP A 18 7.82 5.62 -13.23
C ASP A 18 9.21 5.41 -13.84
N GLU A 19 10.27 5.57 -13.06
CA GLU A 19 11.66 5.41 -13.52
C GLU A 19 11.99 3.94 -13.78
N MET A 20 11.56 3.04 -12.89
CA MET A 20 11.74 1.60 -13.11
C MET A 20 11.00 1.12 -14.35
N LEU A 21 9.78 1.64 -14.62
CA LEU A 21 9.05 1.30 -15.83
C LEU A 21 9.72 1.87 -17.09
N ASP A 22 10.32 3.06 -17.02
CA ASP A 22 11.05 3.65 -18.15
C ASP A 22 12.32 2.87 -18.49
N ASN A 23 13.07 2.48 -17.47
CA ASN A 23 14.34 1.78 -17.63
C ASN A 23 14.19 0.25 -17.74
N GLY A 24 13.00 -0.28 -17.43
CA GLY A 24 12.70 -1.71 -17.46
C GLY A 24 12.66 -2.32 -18.86
N GLY A 25 12.79 -3.64 -18.94
CA GLY A 25 12.91 -4.39 -20.21
C GLY A 25 11.63 -4.57 -21.03
N TYR A 26 10.52 -3.93 -20.65
CA TYR A 26 9.27 -4.08 -21.39
C TYR A 26 9.30 -3.36 -22.75
N PRO A 27 8.68 -3.92 -23.79
CA PRO A 27 8.56 -3.23 -25.06
C PRO A 27 7.68 -1.98 -24.92
N TYR A 28 7.94 -0.98 -25.76
CA TYR A 28 7.29 0.33 -25.69
C TYR A 28 5.75 0.28 -25.62
N HIS A 29 5.12 -0.58 -26.42
CA HIS A 29 3.66 -0.72 -26.42
C HIS A 29 3.10 -1.20 -25.06
N LEU A 30 3.85 -2.05 -24.34
CA LEU A 30 3.46 -2.53 -23.03
C LEU A 30 3.64 -1.44 -21.96
N LYS A 31 4.77 -0.69 -22.00
CA LYS A 31 4.97 0.49 -21.14
C LYS A 31 3.84 1.50 -21.32
N ARG A 32 3.45 1.78 -22.56
CA ARG A 32 2.30 2.64 -22.88
C ARG A 32 0.98 2.13 -22.31
N ARG A 33 0.71 0.83 -22.43
CA ARG A 33 -0.52 0.24 -21.88
C ARG A 33 -0.56 0.34 -20.36
N ILE A 34 0.57 0.10 -19.68
CA ILE A 34 0.68 0.18 -18.22
C ILE A 34 0.39 1.62 -17.74
N ARG A 35 1.00 2.64 -18.36
CA ARG A 35 0.80 4.05 -17.96
C ARG A 35 -0.49 4.70 -18.45
N GLY A 36 -1.14 4.12 -19.45
CA GLY A 36 -2.32 4.72 -20.06
C GLY A 36 -3.42 4.90 -19.01
N GLY A 37 -4.31 5.90 -19.18
CA GLY A 37 -5.38 6.19 -18.21
C GLY A 37 -6.45 5.10 -18.01
N GLN A 38 -6.27 3.93 -18.61
CA GLN A 38 -7.06 2.70 -18.43
C GLN A 38 -6.17 1.51 -18.00
N GLY A 39 -4.90 1.77 -17.71
CA GLY A 39 -3.89 0.81 -17.28
C GLY A 39 -3.84 0.74 -15.76
N HIS A 40 -2.67 1.01 -15.22
CA HIS A 40 -2.40 0.87 -13.79
C HIS A 40 -2.04 2.22 -13.15
N LEU A 41 -2.23 2.33 -11.83
CA LEU A 41 -1.75 3.49 -11.08
C LEU A 41 -0.25 3.38 -10.83
N SER A 42 0.49 4.45 -11.10
CA SER A 42 1.87 4.57 -10.62
C SER A 42 1.90 4.80 -9.11
N ASN A 43 3.04 4.52 -8.48
CA ASN A 43 3.30 4.84 -7.08
C ASN A 43 2.98 6.32 -6.77
N LYS A 44 3.36 7.23 -7.70
CA LYS A 44 3.11 8.66 -7.57
C LYS A 44 1.62 9.01 -7.66
N GLN A 45 0.89 8.42 -8.60
CA GLN A 45 -0.56 8.65 -8.73
C GLN A 45 -1.33 8.12 -7.51
N ALA A 46 -0.92 6.96 -7.00
CA ALA A 46 -1.48 6.39 -5.78
C ALA A 46 -1.21 7.30 -4.57
N LEU A 47 0.01 7.81 -4.42
CA LEU A 47 0.38 8.74 -3.35
C LEU A 47 -0.39 10.06 -3.44
N GLU A 48 -0.57 10.60 -4.63
CA GLU A 48 -1.38 11.81 -4.87
C GLU A 48 -2.84 11.59 -4.48
N LEU A 49 -3.43 10.46 -4.87
CA LEU A 49 -4.79 10.09 -4.47
C LEU A 49 -4.89 10.00 -2.94
N PHE A 50 -3.98 9.28 -2.28
CA PHE A 50 -3.96 9.11 -0.85
C PHE A 50 -3.83 10.45 -0.11
N THR A 51 -2.83 11.26 -0.46
CA THR A 51 -2.56 12.53 0.22
C THR A 51 -3.66 13.57 0.01
N ALA A 52 -4.27 13.63 -1.17
CA ALA A 52 -5.33 14.58 -1.47
C ALA A 52 -6.72 14.16 -0.94
N HIS A 53 -6.98 12.86 -0.77
CA HIS A 53 -8.34 12.36 -0.53
C HIS A 53 -8.50 11.46 0.70
N ARG A 54 -7.43 11.14 1.46
CA ARG A 54 -7.57 10.34 2.69
C ARG A 54 -8.44 11.07 3.71
N PRO A 55 -9.45 10.40 4.29
CA PRO A 55 -10.22 11.00 5.37
C PRO A 55 -9.41 11.03 6.67
N PRO A 56 -9.73 11.95 7.60
CA PRO A 56 -9.02 12.05 8.88
C PRO A 56 -9.21 10.81 9.77
N PHE A 57 -10.23 9.98 9.51
CA PHE A 57 -10.53 8.75 10.25
C PHE A 57 -9.96 7.48 9.60
N MET A 58 -9.25 7.58 8.47
CA MET A 58 -8.60 6.42 7.87
C MET A 58 -7.53 5.89 8.82
N SER A 59 -7.59 4.60 9.13
CA SER A 59 -6.63 3.94 10.02
C SER A 59 -5.65 3.06 9.27
N HIS A 60 -6.03 2.49 8.12
CA HIS A 60 -5.18 1.54 7.38
C HIS A 60 -5.16 1.80 5.88
N LEU A 61 -3.99 1.65 5.27
CA LEU A 61 -3.81 1.63 3.82
C LEU A 61 -2.93 0.44 3.44
N LEU A 62 -3.45 -0.42 2.55
CA LEU A 62 -2.73 -1.56 2.04
C LEU A 62 -2.35 -1.32 0.58
N LEU A 63 -1.05 -1.16 0.34
CA LEU A 63 -0.51 -0.95 -1.00
C LEU A 63 -0.47 -2.29 -1.73
N SER A 64 -1.18 -2.39 -2.84
CA SER A 64 -1.47 -3.65 -3.50
C SER A 64 -1.13 -3.60 -4.98
N HIS A 65 -1.10 -4.79 -5.59
CA HIS A 65 -0.95 -4.96 -7.03
C HIS A 65 0.37 -4.37 -7.59
N LEU A 66 1.45 -4.44 -6.81
CA LEU A 66 2.78 -4.03 -7.27
C LEU A 66 3.24 -4.89 -8.46
N SER A 67 3.86 -4.27 -9.45
CA SER A 67 4.60 -4.92 -10.53
C SER A 67 5.82 -5.65 -9.97
N LYS A 68 6.14 -6.82 -10.52
CA LYS A 68 7.32 -7.58 -10.08
C LYS A 68 8.62 -6.92 -10.55
N ASN A 69 8.58 -6.33 -11.74
CA ASN A 69 9.78 -5.89 -12.45
C ASN A 69 9.93 -4.37 -12.46
N ASN A 70 8.83 -3.63 -12.29
CA ASN A 70 8.82 -2.17 -12.40
C ASN A 70 8.37 -1.51 -11.09
N ASN A 71 8.62 -2.16 -9.96
CA ASN A 71 8.36 -1.59 -8.65
C ASN A 71 9.28 -2.23 -7.61
N ASP A 72 9.51 -1.52 -6.51
CA ASP A 72 10.24 -1.99 -5.36
C ASP A 72 9.35 -1.81 -4.10
N PRO A 73 9.02 -2.90 -3.39
CA PRO A 73 8.23 -2.84 -2.16
C PRO A 73 8.80 -1.89 -1.11
N GLN A 74 10.11 -1.79 -0.96
CA GLN A 74 10.75 -0.92 0.02
C GLN A 74 10.57 0.55 -0.39
N LEU A 75 10.84 0.88 -1.66
CA LEU A 75 10.66 2.23 -2.20
C LEU A 75 9.24 2.74 -1.98
N VAL A 76 8.24 1.93 -2.37
CA VAL A 76 6.84 2.37 -2.26
C VAL A 76 6.40 2.47 -0.80
N GLN A 77 6.90 1.62 0.10
CA GLN A 77 6.63 1.75 1.54
C GLN A 77 7.21 3.07 2.07
N GLU A 78 8.47 3.38 1.76
CA GLU A 78 9.17 4.58 2.25
C GLU A 78 8.47 5.89 1.84
N ILE A 79 8.03 6.02 0.58
CA ILE A 79 7.36 7.24 0.12
C ILE A 79 5.98 7.45 0.76
N PHE A 80 5.25 6.38 1.10
CA PHE A 80 3.97 6.49 1.78
C PHE A 80 4.15 6.75 3.28
N ASP A 81 5.12 6.10 3.92
CA ASP A 81 5.43 6.31 5.34
C ASP A 81 5.78 7.78 5.62
N ALA A 82 6.49 8.44 4.70
CA ALA A 82 6.84 9.86 4.79
C ALA A 82 5.61 10.79 4.90
N CYS A 83 4.41 10.35 4.49
CA CYS A 83 3.18 11.14 4.54
C CYS A 83 1.99 10.42 5.21
N ALA A 84 2.22 9.28 5.86
CA ALA A 84 1.18 8.43 6.42
C ALA A 84 0.36 9.13 7.51
N ALA A 85 0.98 10.00 8.30
CA ALA A 85 0.34 10.89 9.28
C ALA A 85 -0.74 10.17 10.13
N GLY A 86 -0.32 9.10 10.80
CA GLY A 86 -1.15 8.29 11.70
C GLY A 86 -1.86 7.11 11.04
N VAL A 87 -1.88 7.02 9.71
CA VAL A 87 -2.40 5.85 8.99
C VAL A 87 -1.37 4.73 9.02
N TYR A 88 -1.78 3.51 9.35
CA TYR A 88 -0.95 2.32 9.20
C TYR A 88 -0.86 1.94 7.72
N VAL A 89 0.33 2.12 7.12
CA VAL A 89 0.59 1.76 5.73
C VAL A 89 1.37 0.45 5.66
N THR A 90 0.93 -0.46 4.81
CA THR A 90 1.67 -1.72 4.57
C THR A 90 1.60 -2.15 3.12
N VAL A 91 2.69 -2.70 2.59
CA VAL A 91 2.71 -3.36 1.28
C VAL A 91 2.15 -4.78 1.38
N ALA A 92 1.07 -5.04 0.65
CA ALA A 92 0.53 -6.38 0.47
C ALA A 92 1.49 -7.22 -0.39
N SER A 93 2.05 -8.25 0.22
CA SER A 93 3.03 -9.13 -0.42
C SER A 93 2.43 -9.89 -1.60
N ARG A 94 3.26 -10.15 -2.62
CA ARG A 94 2.92 -11.05 -3.73
C ARG A 94 3.04 -12.53 -3.35
N TYR A 95 3.81 -12.84 -2.33
CA TYR A 95 4.26 -14.21 -2.00
C TYR A 95 3.68 -14.73 -0.69
N LYS A 96 3.03 -13.87 0.09
CA LYS A 96 2.47 -14.20 1.40
C LYS A 96 1.18 -13.44 1.62
N GLU A 97 0.24 -14.06 2.31
CA GLU A 97 -0.94 -13.40 2.86
C GLU A 97 -0.56 -12.23 3.78
N SER A 98 -1.37 -11.17 3.72
CA SER A 98 -1.30 -10.08 4.70
C SER A 98 -1.75 -10.57 6.07
N ALA A 99 -1.39 -9.84 7.13
CA ALA A 99 -1.93 -10.09 8.46
C ALA A 99 -3.46 -9.89 8.50
N VAL A 100 -4.10 -10.38 9.55
CA VAL A 100 -5.50 -10.06 9.86
C VAL A 100 -5.54 -8.71 10.57
N TYR A 101 -6.34 -7.77 10.04
CA TYR A 101 -6.51 -6.43 10.61
C TYR A 101 -7.92 -6.25 11.14
N GLN A 102 -8.04 -5.57 12.28
CA GLN A 102 -9.32 -5.12 12.81
C GLN A 102 -9.50 -3.64 12.49
N ILE A 103 -10.52 -3.31 11.69
CA ILE A 103 -10.84 -1.94 11.31
C ILE A 103 -11.96 -1.44 12.20
N GLY A 104 -11.64 -0.54 13.12
CA GLY A 104 -12.60 0.11 14.03
C GLY A 104 -12.66 1.62 13.80
N ALA A 105 -13.76 2.25 14.24
CA ALA A 105 -13.82 3.69 14.36
C ALA A 105 -12.80 4.14 15.41
N VAL A 106 -11.90 5.06 15.04
CA VAL A 106 -10.95 5.65 15.98
C VAL A 106 -11.74 6.56 16.91
N ASN A 107 -12.04 6.12 18.12
CA ASN A 107 -12.45 7.03 19.18
C ASN A 107 -11.19 7.78 19.63
N SER A 108 -11.17 9.09 19.40
CA SER A 108 -9.99 9.98 19.48
C SER A 108 -9.34 10.13 20.87
N MET A 109 -9.43 9.16 21.79
CA MET A 109 -8.90 9.28 23.16
C MET A 109 -8.02 8.12 23.64
N GLU A 110 -7.87 7.00 22.91
CA GLU A 110 -7.03 5.88 23.36
C GLU A 110 -6.13 5.37 22.24
N ASN A 111 -4.92 5.91 22.11
CA ASN A 111 -3.88 5.24 21.33
C ASN A 111 -2.46 5.56 21.81
N GLN A 112 -2.17 5.23 23.07
CA GLN A 112 -0.79 5.07 23.56
C GLN A 112 -0.45 3.65 24.01
N GLN A 113 -1.35 2.66 23.87
CA GLN A 113 -1.10 1.30 24.35
C GLN A 113 -1.64 0.26 23.38
N HIS A 114 -0.92 0.04 22.28
CA HIS A 114 -0.85 -1.30 21.68
C HIS A 114 0.55 -1.52 21.08
N ARG A 115 1.50 -1.76 22.00
CA ARG A 115 2.72 -2.50 21.68
C ARG A 115 2.32 -3.93 21.35
N ILE A 116 2.80 -4.39 20.20
CA ILE A 116 2.89 -5.77 19.71
C ILE A 116 3.03 -6.77 20.88
N PRO A 117 2.21 -7.85 20.93
CA PRO A 117 2.55 -8.98 21.79
C PRO A 117 3.78 -9.70 21.20
N ALA A 118 4.88 -9.67 21.94
CA ALA A 118 6.02 -10.54 21.71
C ALA A 118 5.63 -11.99 22.07
N SER A 119 5.16 -12.75 21.08
CA SER A 119 5.18 -14.21 20.97
C SER A 119 4.43 -14.54 19.67
N MET A 120 5.00 -15.20 18.67
CA MET A 120 5.32 -16.63 18.73
C MET A 120 6.53 -16.94 17.84
N VAL A 121 7.62 -17.30 18.52
CA VAL A 121 8.67 -18.18 18.01
C VAL A 121 8.10 -19.61 17.94
N GLN A 122 8.61 -20.39 16.97
CA GLN A 122 8.42 -21.83 16.69
C GLN A 122 7.19 -22.26 15.88
N GLN A 123 7.42 -22.40 14.57
CA GLN A 123 6.83 -23.50 13.80
C GLN A 123 7.64 -24.78 14.11
N PRO A 124 7.01 -25.90 14.52
CA PRO A 124 7.65 -27.21 14.44
C PRO A 124 7.60 -27.69 12.99
N SER A 125 8.75 -28.18 12.51
CA SER A 125 8.83 -29.06 11.34
C SER A 125 7.92 -30.27 11.54
N LEU A 126 7.10 -30.62 10.55
CA LEU A 126 6.69 -31.99 10.25
C LEU A 126 5.97 -32.05 8.88
N PHE A 127 6.49 -32.96 8.04
CA PHE A 127 6.13 -33.35 6.67
C PHE A 127 6.65 -32.47 5.53
#